data_AF-A0A3R8TWM4-F1
#
_entry.id   AF-A0A3R8TWM4-F1
#
_cell.length_a   1.000
_cell.length_b   1.000
_cell.length_c   1.000
_cell.angle_alpha   90.00
_cell.angle_beta   90.00
_cell.angle_gamma   90.00
#
_symmetry.space_group_name_H-M   'P 1'
#
loop_
_entity.id
_entity.type
_entity.pdbx_description
1 polymer ?
#
loop_
_entity_poly.entity_id
_entity_poly.type
_entity_poly.pdbx_seq_one_letter_code
_entity_poly.pdbx_strand_id
1 'polypeptide(L)'
;MGGPGDPPEGTPEGGPVGGEDEYRSVVFDESFVRAARLQEYSARERMTDHAPAVRRRPPLRRGLSRQVLILVLLIAVAFGTAIYMGVRHPYQTTAIPQPVEPLRMTVIPLAPEGKVPGHPDAEYLYAHSPAAQYRIGAEGIPLPASRRTAHFSDSQVVSALTTAKDYIVRSALDPDVLAGADVRAARVLLDSAQLAQFDQSFAHPAADGRHAPTGWLVRFDPARTRLADSRIRVQGSLQAAETDSATLEVTADHTFVYALRAAGKSASDQTSLFTVRRELHFRFDRDDLRLHTAQLVVSYVQAGPLSCAEDSTNRLHPLLAGQTPKPGGPAGTDPYATGSATALCGSLATSAQPRV
;
A
#
# COMPACT_ATOMS: atom_id res chain seq x y z
N MET A 1 13.15 -35.84 34.01
CA MET A 1 13.26 -37.30 33.86
C MET A 1 14.70 -37.69 34.16
N GLY A 2 14.94 -38.47 35.21
CA GLY A 2 16.24 -39.08 35.55
C GLY A 2 17.06 -38.42 36.67
N GLY A 3 16.57 -38.40 37.91
CA GLY A 3 17.44 -38.23 39.09
C GLY A 3 18.15 -39.55 39.41
N PRO A 4 19.39 -39.57 39.95
CA PRO A 4 20.06 -40.80 40.35
C PRO A 4 19.27 -41.44 41.49
N GLY A 5 18.75 -42.65 41.28
CA GLY A 5 18.06 -43.42 42.32
C GLY A 5 19.03 -43.86 43.41
N ASP A 6 18.60 -43.77 44.66
CA ASP A 6 19.29 -44.40 45.78
C ASP A 6 19.31 -45.94 45.58
N PRO A 7 20.37 -46.62 46.03
CA PRO A 7 20.48 -48.07 45.85
C PRO A 7 19.43 -48.80 46.70
N PRO A 8 19.02 -50.01 46.30
CA PRO A 8 18.06 -50.79 47.09
C PRO A 8 18.65 -51.18 48.44
N GLU A 9 17.96 -50.85 49.53
CA GLU A 9 18.27 -51.37 50.87
C GLU A 9 17.58 -52.73 51.06
N GLY A 10 18.37 -53.77 51.24
CA GLY A 10 17.89 -55.10 51.60
C GLY A 10 19.01 -56.13 51.53
N THR A 11 19.55 -56.51 52.69
CA THR A 11 20.29 -57.77 52.84
C THR A 11 19.31 -58.93 52.67
N PRO A 12 19.57 -59.90 51.77
CA PRO A 12 18.83 -61.14 51.78
C PRO A 12 19.26 -61.93 53.01
N GLU A 13 18.38 -62.09 54.00
CA GLU A 13 18.52 -63.16 54.98
C GLU A 13 18.33 -64.50 54.24
N GLY A 14 19.44 -65.11 53.88
CA GLY A 14 19.50 -66.48 53.40
C GLY A 14 20.12 -67.37 54.47
N GLY A 15 19.40 -68.41 54.86
CA GLY A 15 20.00 -69.59 55.48
C GLY A 15 19.33 -70.86 54.92
N PRO A 16 20.03 -72.00 54.83
CA PRO A 16 21.43 -72.15 54.44
C PRO A 16 21.56 -73.18 53.28
N VAL A 17 22.82 -73.36 52.84
CA VAL A 17 23.36 -74.51 52.09
C VAL A 17 23.46 -74.37 50.56
N GLY A 18 24.72 -74.24 50.10
CA GLY A 18 25.21 -74.90 48.89
C GLY A 18 25.08 -74.12 47.58
N GLY A 19 26.22 -73.82 46.95
CA GLY A 19 26.28 -73.44 45.54
C GLY A 19 27.38 -72.43 45.24
N GLU A 20 28.40 -72.89 44.51
CA GLU A 20 29.44 -72.06 43.91
C GLU A 20 28.83 -71.08 42.90
N ASP A 21 28.32 -69.91 43.32
CA ASP A 21 27.95 -68.80 42.41
C ASP A 21 27.59 -67.48 43.16
N GLU A 22 28.25 -67.18 44.29
CA GLU A 22 27.95 -65.98 45.10
C GLU A 22 28.37 -64.66 44.45
N TYR A 23 29.21 -64.68 43.40
CA TYR A 23 29.73 -63.47 42.74
C TYR A 23 29.16 -63.21 41.33
N ARG A 24 28.22 -64.02 40.85
CA ARG A 24 27.71 -63.93 39.47
C ARG A 24 26.61 -62.86 39.29
N SER A 25 26.08 -62.32 40.38
CA SER A 25 25.01 -61.30 40.37
C SER A 25 25.50 -59.86 40.51
N VAL A 26 26.81 -59.63 40.72
CA VAL A 26 27.38 -58.28 40.86
C VAL A 26 27.92 -57.81 39.52
N VAL A 27 27.10 -57.05 38.77
CA VAL A 27 27.53 -56.43 37.50
C VAL A 27 28.30 -55.15 37.82
N PHE A 28 29.62 -55.17 37.62
CA PHE A 28 30.49 -54.00 37.78
C PHE A 28 30.35 -53.06 36.58
N ASP A 29 29.30 -52.23 36.58
CA ASP A 29 29.09 -51.20 35.55
C ASP A 29 29.87 -49.88 35.83
N GLU A 30 29.92 -48.98 34.84
CA GLU A 30 30.68 -47.72 34.98
C GLU A 30 30.13 -46.82 36.09
N SER A 31 28.84 -46.96 36.44
CA SER A 31 28.22 -46.27 37.58
C SER A 31 28.75 -46.78 38.92
N PHE A 32 28.88 -48.09 39.10
CA PHE A 32 29.42 -48.71 40.31
C PHE A 32 30.87 -48.25 40.56
N VAL A 33 31.70 -48.25 39.51
CA VAL A 33 33.11 -47.80 39.60
C VAL A 33 33.20 -46.31 39.94
N ARG A 34 32.27 -45.48 39.46
CA ARG A 34 32.25 -44.03 39.79
C ARG A 34 31.73 -43.74 41.19
N ALA A 35 30.85 -44.58 41.73
CA ALA A 35 30.29 -44.44 43.07
C ALA A 35 31.22 -44.93 44.20
N ALA A 36 32.24 -45.72 43.87
CA ALA A 36 33.24 -46.21 44.83
C ALA A 36 33.97 -45.05 45.53
N ARG A 37 33.83 -44.96 46.86
CA ARG A 37 34.41 -43.90 47.69
C ARG A 37 35.89 -44.12 48.05
N LEU A 38 36.41 -45.29 47.70
CA LEU A 38 37.73 -45.79 48.07
C LEU A 38 38.49 -46.23 46.82
N GLN A 39 39.78 -45.89 46.75
CA GLN A 39 40.67 -46.25 45.65
C GLN A 39 41.92 -46.94 46.23
N GLU A 40 42.28 -48.10 45.69
CA GLU A 40 43.52 -48.80 46.05
C GLU A 40 44.74 -48.18 45.37
N TYR A 41 45.87 -48.21 46.08
CA TYR A 41 47.17 -47.79 45.56
C TYR A 41 47.73 -48.80 44.55
N SER A 42 48.46 -48.30 43.56
CA SER A 42 49.10 -49.15 42.56
C SER A 42 50.30 -49.92 43.15
N ALA A 43 50.65 -51.07 42.54
CA ALA A 43 51.73 -51.94 43.03
C ALA A 43 53.10 -51.22 43.15
N ARG A 44 53.33 -50.16 42.35
CA ARG A 44 54.54 -49.33 42.43
C ARG A 44 54.54 -48.35 43.62
N GLU A 45 53.39 -47.80 43.99
CA GLU A 45 53.26 -46.84 45.09
C GLU A 45 53.35 -47.50 46.47
N ARG A 46 53.03 -48.81 46.57
CA ARG A 46 53.20 -49.61 47.79
C ARG A 46 54.67 -49.98 48.08
N MET A 47 55.60 -49.83 47.14
CA MET A 47 57.01 -50.20 47.35
C MET A 47 57.79 -49.17 48.17
N THR A 48 57.32 -47.93 48.24
CA THR A 48 58.07 -46.80 48.82
C THR A 48 57.66 -46.42 50.24
N ASP A 49 56.48 -46.81 50.71
CA ASP A 49 56.01 -46.43 52.05
C ASP A 49 55.00 -47.46 52.60
N HIS A 50 55.19 -47.93 53.84
CA HIS A 50 54.38 -49.00 54.46
C HIS A 50 53.16 -48.41 55.19
N ALA A 51 52.22 -47.85 54.41
CA ALA A 51 50.97 -47.25 54.89
C ALA A 51 49.74 -47.97 54.29
N PRO A 52 48.55 -47.92 54.94
CA PRO A 52 47.42 -48.81 54.62
C PRO A 52 46.92 -48.70 53.17
N ALA A 53 46.44 -49.84 52.66
CA ALA A 53 46.27 -50.17 51.24
C ALA A 53 45.24 -49.34 50.43
N VAL A 54 44.55 -48.36 51.04
CA VAL A 54 43.37 -47.68 50.45
C VAL A 54 43.33 -46.20 50.82
N ARG A 55 42.98 -45.32 49.86
CA ARG A 55 42.69 -43.89 50.10
C ARG A 55 41.28 -43.48 49.70
N ARG A 56 40.73 -42.46 50.36
CA ARG A 56 39.44 -41.84 49.98
C ARG A 56 39.60 -40.96 48.75
N ARG A 57 38.66 -41.07 47.80
CA ARG A 57 38.66 -40.29 46.55
C ARG A 57 38.04 -38.89 46.79
N PRO A 58 38.66 -37.77 46.36
CA PRO A 58 38.07 -36.44 46.51
C PRO A 58 36.89 -36.20 45.54
N PRO A 59 35.85 -35.43 45.94
CA PRO A 59 34.66 -35.23 45.11
C PRO A 59 34.95 -34.34 43.88
N LEU A 60 34.41 -34.73 42.72
CA LEU A 60 34.56 -34.01 41.46
C LEU A 60 33.71 -32.72 41.47
N ARG A 61 34.31 -31.56 41.80
CA ARG A 61 33.64 -30.26 41.63
C ARG A 61 33.72 -29.83 40.16
N ARG A 62 32.64 -30.03 39.38
CA ARG A 62 32.48 -29.40 38.06
C ARG A 62 32.15 -27.92 38.25
N GLY A 63 33.17 -27.07 38.31
CA GLY A 63 32.99 -25.65 38.03
C GLY A 63 32.67 -25.46 36.55
N LEU A 64 31.73 -24.57 36.21
CA LEU A 64 31.51 -24.14 34.83
C LEU A 64 32.86 -23.69 34.24
N SER A 65 33.34 -24.41 33.23
CA SER A 65 34.60 -24.09 32.55
C SER A 65 34.56 -22.62 32.11
N ARG A 66 35.66 -21.88 32.30
CA ARG A 66 35.84 -20.51 31.79
C ARG A 66 35.40 -20.38 30.33
N GLN A 67 35.53 -21.45 29.54
CA GLN A 67 35.12 -21.49 28.14
C GLN A 67 33.60 -21.35 27.95
N VAL A 68 32.79 -21.96 28.82
CA VAL A 68 31.31 -21.84 28.77
C VAL A 68 30.90 -20.42 29.13
N LEU A 69 31.58 -19.82 30.10
CA LEU A 69 31.33 -18.44 30.53
C LEU A 69 31.70 -17.43 29.43
N ILE A 70 32.83 -17.65 28.74
CA ILE A 70 33.24 -16.87 27.57
C ILE A 70 32.25 -17.03 26.42
N LEU A 71 31.77 -18.25 26.15
CA LEU A 71 30.79 -18.51 25.10
C LEU A 71 29.47 -17.78 25.34
N VAL A 72 28.95 -17.84 26.58
CA VAL A 72 27.73 -17.12 26.97
C VAL A 72 27.92 -15.60 26.85
N LEU A 73 29.08 -15.09 27.24
CA LEU A 73 29.42 -13.67 27.07
C LEU A 73 29.43 -13.28 25.58
N LEU A 74 30.03 -14.08 24.71
CA LEU A 74 30.06 -13.81 23.26
C LEU A 74 28.66 -13.82 22.64
N ILE A 75 27.81 -14.77 23.04
CA ILE A 75 26.41 -14.82 22.59
C ILE A 75 25.66 -13.58 23.07
N ALA A 76 25.82 -13.19 24.34
CA ALA A 76 25.17 -12.01 24.90
C ALA A 76 25.64 -10.71 24.20
N VAL A 77 26.93 -10.60 23.89
CA VAL A 77 27.47 -9.47 23.12
C VAL A 77 26.93 -9.48 21.71
N ALA A 78 26.93 -10.60 21.00
CA ALA A 78 26.40 -10.70 19.64
C ALA A 78 24.90 -10.32 19.58
N PHE A 79 24.08 -10.84 20.51
CA PHE A 79 22.67 -10.47 20.63
C PHE A 79 22.49 -9.01 21.02
N GLY A 80 23.28 -8.51 21.98
CA GLY A 80 23.28 -7.10 22.35
C GLY A 80 23.64 -6.19 21.18
N THR A 81 24.59 -6.61 20.34
CA THR A 81 24.99 -5.87 19.13
C THR A 81 23.91 -5.94 18.05
N ALA A 82 23.27 -7.09 17.85
CA ALA A 82 22.16 -7.25 16.91
C ALA A 82 20.92 -6.43 17.34
N ILE A 83 20.60 -6.41 18.64
CA ILE A 83 19.55 -5.57 19.22
C ILE A 83 19.95 -4.09 19.10
N TYR A 84 21.21 -3.75 19.40
CA TYR A 84 21.71 -2.38 19.28
C TYR A 84 21.67 -1.89 17.83
N MET A 85 22.04 -2.71 16.84
CA MET A 85 21.92 -2.37 15.42
C MET A 85 20.47 -2.38 14.93
N GLY A 86 19.62 -3.26 15.45
CA GLY A 86 18.18 -3.27 15.13
C GLY A 86 17.42 -2.08 15.72
N VAL A 87 17.86 -1.58 16.88
CA VAL A 87 17.27 -0.41 17.56
C VAL A 87 17.89 0.90 17.09
N ARG A 88 19.18 0.91 16.72
CA ARG A 88 19.86 2.05 16.08
C ARG A 88 19.99 1.81 14.58
N HIS A 89 18.93 2.07 13.82
CA HIS A 89 19.07 2.29 12.37
C HIS A 89 19.84 3.60 12.13
N PRO A 90 21.11 3.60 11.65
CA PRO A 90 21.86 4.84 11.42
C PRO A 90 21.58 5.47 10.05
N TYR A 91 20.58 4.98 9.31
CA TYR A 91 20.10 5.57 8.05
C TYR A 91 18.58 5.75 8.03
N GLN A 92 18.00 6.08 9.17
CA GLN A 92 16.89 7.01 9.14
C GLN A 92 17.44 8.30 9.71
N THR A 93 17.99 9.13 8.81
CA THR A 93 17.82 10.56 9.03
C THR A 93 16.34 10.69 9.35
N THR A 94 16.01 11.09 10.57
CA THR A 94 14.67 11.58 10.88
C THR A 94 14.51 12.80 9.99
N ALA A 95 14.18 12.56 8.72
CA ALA A 95 13.63 13.57 7.88
C ALA A 95 12.41 14.00 8.67
N ILE A 96 12.49 15.20 9.23
CA ILE A 96 11.29 15.93 9.65
C ILE A 96 10.27 15.65 8.56
N PRO A 97 9.10 15.03 8.86
CA PRO A 97 8.13 14.71 7.84
C PRO A 97 7.97 15.95 6.99
N GLN A 98 8.42 15.91 5.73
CA GLN A 98 8.29 17.08 4.89
C GLN A 98 6.79 17.33 4.80
N PRO A 99 6.31 18.56 5.07
CA PRO A 99 4.90 18.84 4.99
C PRO A 99 4.41 18.46 3.59
N VAL A 100 3.58 17.41 3.51
CA VAL A 100 2.96 17.01 2.25
C VAL A 100 2.06 18.15 1.81
N GLU A 101 2.24 18.60 0.57
CA GLU A 101 1.44 19.69 0.04
C GLU A 101 -0.01 19.23 -0.11
N PRO A 102 -0.99 19.94 0.50
CA PRO A 102 -2.39 19.58 0.36
C PRO A 102 -2.86 19.82 -1.07
N LEU A 103 -3.62 18.88 -1.63
CA LEU A 103 -4.14 18.94 -3.00
C LEU A 103 -4.84 20.27 -3.26
N ARG A 104 -4.49 20.89 -4.39
CA ARG A 104 -5.25 21.98 -5.00
C ARG A 104 -6.01 21.45 -6.20
N MET A 105 -7.29 21.81 -6.27
CA MET A 105 -8.16 21.36 -7.35
C MET A 105 -8.89 22.50 -8.02
N THR A 106 -9.11 22.35 -9.32
CA THR A 106 -9.98 23.22 -10.12
C THR A 106 -10.88 22.32 -10.94
N VAL A 107 -12.20 22.48 -10.79
CA VAL A 107 -13.20 21.72 -11.55
C VAL A 107 -14.01 22.70 -12.39
N ILE A 108 -13.95 22.55 -13.70
CA ILE A 108 -14.59 23.42 -14.67
C ILE A 108 -15.68 22.63 -15.42
N PRO A 109 -16.96 22.85 -15.10
CA PRO A 109 -18.05 22.36 -15.93
C PRO A 109 -18.03 23.04 -17.30
N LEU A 110 -18.25 22.26 -18.36
CA LEU A 110 -18.32 22.70 -19.74
C LEU A 110 -19.76 22.60 -20.23
N ALA A 111 -20.40 23.74 -20.45
CA ALA A 111 -21.77 23.85 -20.94
C ALA A 111 -21.84 23.75 -22.47
N PRO A 112 -22.65 22.85 -23.04
CA PRO A 112 -22.84 22.81 -24.49
C PRO A 112 -23.67 24.01 -24.96
N GLU A 113 -23.40 24.50 -26.17
CA GLU A 113 -24.16 25.62 -26.75
C GLU A 113 -25.60 25.25 -27.13
N GLY A 114 -25.87 23.96 -27.35
CA GLY A 114 -27.16 23.46 -27.82
C GLY A 114 -27.61 22.18 -27.12
N LYS A 115 -28.52 21.46 -27.78
CA LYS A 115 -28.98 20.15 -27.31
C LYS A 115 -27.83 19.16 -27.35
N VAL A 116 -27.68 18.38 -26.29
CA VAL A 116 -26.71 17.28 -26.24
C VAL A 116 -27.08 16.22 -27.28
N PRO A 117 -26.16 15.84 -28.19
CA PRO A 117 -26.42 14.78 -29.16
C PRO A 117 -26.63 13.42 -28.48
N GLY A 118 -27.41 12.57 -29.12
CA GLY A 118 -27.60 11.20 -28.66
C GLY A 118 -27.92 10.24 -29.79
N HIS A 119 -27.62 8.97 -29.53
CA HIS A 119 -27.90 7.86 -30.43
C HIS A 119 -28.06 6.57 -29.60
N PRO A 120 -28.85 5.57 -30.03
CA PRO A 120 -29.00 4.32 -29.28
C PRO A 120 -27.68 3.54 -29.12
N ASP A 121 -26.87 3.55 -30.17
CA ASP A 121 -25.57 2.87 -30.19
C ASP A 121 -24.43 3.81 -29.75
N ALA A 122 -23.72 3.42 -28.69
CA ALA A 122 -22.55 4.11 -28.18
C ALA A 122 -21.37 4.07 -29.15
N GLU A 123 -21.19 2.97 -29.89
CA GLU A 123 -20.08 2.84 -30.84
C GLU A 123 -20.23 3.83 -31.99
N TYR A 124 -21.46 4.00 -32.49
CA TYR A 124 -21.79 5.03 -33.47
C TYR A 124 -21.38 6.43 -32.99
N LEU A 125 -21.68 6.78 -31.73
CA LEU A 125 -21.29 8.09 -31.18
C LEU A 125 -19.78 8.23 -31.08
N TYR A 126 -19.08 7.20 -30.61
CA TYR A 126 -17.62 7.21 -30.54
C TYR A 126 -16.99 7.42 -31.92
N ALA A 127 -17.43 6.66 -32.93
CA ALA A 127 -16.95 6.75 -34.30
C ALA A 127 -17.17 8.13 -34.95
N HIS A 128 -18.22 8.86 -34.53
CA HIS A 128 -18.55 10.20 -35.04
C HIS A 128 -18.07 11.34 -34.12
N SER A 129 -17.08 11.08 -33.27
CA SER A 129 -16.49 12.05 -32.34
C SER A 129 -14.96 12.01 -32.39
N PRO A 130 -14.25 12.98 -31.78
CA PRO A 130 -12.80 12.91 -31.64
C PRO A 130 -12.28 11.64 -30.92
N ALA A 131 -13.14 10.97 -30.14
CA ALA A 131 -12.80 9.73 -29.44
C ALA A 131 -12.72 8.49 -30.33
N ALA A 132 -13.02 8.58 -31.64
CA ALA A 132 -12.89 7.46 -32.58
C ALA A 132 -11.47 6.85 -32.59
N GLN A 133 -10.45 7.68 -32.37
CA GLN A 133 -9.04 7.29 -32.35
C GLN A 133 -8.50 6.92 -30.95
N TYR A 134 -9.34 7.00 -29.91
CA TYR A 134 -8.92 6.78 -28.53
C TYR A 134 -8.90 5.27 -28.22
N ARG A 135 -7.93 4.87 -27.39
CA ARG A 135 -7.83 3.47 -26.92
C ARG A 135 -8.87 3.21 -25.83
N ILE A 136 -9.10 1.94 -25.51
CA ILE A 136 -10.11 1.54 -24.52
C ILE A 136 -9.45 1.38 -23.14
N GLY A 137 -10.07 1.97 -22.12
CA GLY A 137 -9.70 1.80 -20.72
C GLY A 137 -8.22 2.09 -20.44
N ALA A 138 -7.57 1.18 -19.70
CA ALA A 138 -6.19 1.34 -19.26
C ALA A 138 -5.15 1.30 -20.41
N GLU A 139 -5.53 0.84 -21.60
CA GLU A 139 -4.67 0.91 -22.79
C GLU A 139 -4.47 2.36 -23.27
N GLY A 140 -5.42 3.25 -22.99
CA GLY A 140 -5.28 4.69 -23.26
C GLY A 140 -4.35 5.42 -22.30
N ILE A 141 -3.77 4.74 -21.32
CA ILE A 141 -2.82 5.25 -20.33
C ILE A 141 -1.49 4.49 -20.50
N PRO A 142 -0.76 4.69 -21.62
CA PRO A 142 0.51 4.01 -21.84
C PRO A 142 1.56 4.54 -20.86
N LEU A 143 2.42 3.65 -20.38
CA LEU A 143 3.63 4.10 -19.67
C LEU A 143 4.63 4.60 -20.73
N PRO A 144 5.21 5.80 -20.58
CA PRO A 144 6.24 6.30 -21.48
C PRO A 144 7.51 5.46 -21.32
N ALA A 145 8.40 5.55 -22.31
CA ALA A 145 9.76 5.07 -22.11
C ALA A 145 10.42 5.91 -21.00
N SER A 146 10.81 5.27 -19.91
CA SER A 146 11.52 5.91 -18.81
C SER A 146 13.02 5.65 -18.90
N ARG A 147 13.79 6.52 -18.25
CA ARG A 147 15.21 6.31 -17.96
C ARG A 147 15.48 6.77 -16.53
N ARG A 148 16.52 6.22 -15.92
CA ARG A 148 17.05 6.74 -14.65
C ARG A 148 17.33 8.24 -14.74
N THR A 149 17.16 8.93 -13.64
CA THR A 149 17.51 10.35 -13.48
C THR A 149 18.82 10.48 -12.70
N ALA A 150 19.13 11.68 -12.20
CA ALA A 150 20.33 11.92 -11.41
C ALA A 150 20.28 11.17 -10.07
N HIS A 151 19.13 11.21 -9.38
CA HIS A 151 18.97 10.65 -8.03
C HIS A 151 17.99 9.47 -7.94
N PHE A 152 17.27 9.15 -9.01
CA PHE A 152 16.35 8.01 -9.07
C PHE A 152 16.80 6.94 -10.07
N SER A 153 16.72 5.67 -9.67
CA SER A 153 16.97 4.53 -10.54
C SER A 153 15.85 4.38 -11.59
N ASP A 154 16.12 3.61 -12.64
CA ASP A 154 15.11 3.30 -13.66
C ASP A 154 13.88 2.61 -13.04
N SER A 155 14.10 1.65 -12.13
CA SER A 155 13.02 0.98 -11.41
C SER A 155 12.17 1.93 -10.55
N GLN A 156 12.78 2.96 -9.97
CA GLN A 156 12.06 3.97 -9.19
C GLN A 156 11.18 4.86 -10.09
N VAL A 157 11.70 5.27 -11.25
CA VAL A 157 10.91 6.04 -12.23
C VAL A 157 9.74 5.21 -12.76
N VAL A 158 9.97 3.94 -13.08
CA VAL A 158 8.90 3.01 -13.50
C VAL A 158 7.86 2.81 -12.39
N SER A 159 8.29 2.68 -11.13
CA SER A 159 7.39 2.55 -9.98
C SER A 159 6.47 3.77 -9.87
N ALA A 160 7.00 4.98 -9.97
CA ALA A 160 6.22 6.22 -9.91
C ALA A 160 5.17 6.31 -11.03
N LEU A 161 5.59 6.04 -12.27
CA LEU A 161 4.70 6.03 -13.43
C LEU A 161 3.60 4.97 -13.29
N THR A 162 3.93 3.81 -12.73
CA THR A 162 2.97 2.73 -12.50
C THR A 162 1.97 3.11 -11.40
N THR A 163 2.41 3.66 -10.27
CA THR A 163 1.52 4.13 -9.21
C THR A 163 0.58 5.24 -9.70
N ALA A 164 1.10 6.20 -10.47
CA ALA A 164 0.29 7.26 -11.08
C ALA A 164 -0.76 6.68 -12.04
N LYS A 165 -0.36 5.73 -12.91
CA LYS A 165 -1.29 5.02 -13.80
C LYS A 165 -2.38 4.29 -13.01
N ASP A 166 -2.02 3.56 -11.96
CA ASP A 166 -2.98 2.83 -11.14
C ASP A 166 -3.98 3.78 -10.49
N TYR A 167 -3.52 4.92 -9.95
CA TYR A 167 -4.41 5.94 -9.40
C TYR A 167 -5.38 6.45 -10.46
N ILE A 168 -4.91 6.74 -11.68
CA ILE A 168 -5.76 7.22 -12.78
C ILE A 168 -6.80 6.16 -13.16
N VAL A 169 -6.40 4.90 -13.28
CA VAL A 169 -7.32 3.78 -13.58
C VAL A 169 -8.38 3.67 -12.49
N ARG A 170 -7.98 3.63 -11.21
CA ARG A 170 -8.92 3.51 -10.09
C ARG A 170 -9.83 4.71 -9.95
N SER A 171 -9.34 5.92 -10.18
CA SER A 171 -10.10 7.16 -9.98
C SER A 171 -10.99 7.55 -11.16
N ALA A 172 -10.78 7.01 -12.36
CA ALA A 172 -11.49 7.43 -13.58
C ALA A 172 -12.08 6.30 -14.43
N LEU A 173 -11.75 5.02 -14.17
CA LEU A 173 -12.22 3.87 -14.96
C LEU A 173 -12.92 2.79 -14.14
N ASP A 174 -12.72 2.78 -12.83
CA ASP A 174 -13.32 1.78 -11.93
C ASP A 174 -14.86 1.95 -11.90
N PRO A 175 -15.66 0.93 -12.28
CA PRO A 175 -17.12 1.05 -12.34
C PRO A 175 -17.78 1.42 -11.01
N ASP A 176 -17.25 0.96 -9.88
CA ASP A 176 -17.80 1.24 -8.56
C ASP A 176 -17.54 2.69 -8.15
N VAL A 177 -16.39 3.24 -8.55
CA VAL A 177 -16.07 4.67 -8.39
C VAL A 177 -16.96 5.53 -9.29
N LEU A 178 -17.13 5.14 -10.56
CA LEU A 178 -17.95 5.86 -11.53
C LEU A 178 -19.43 5.89 -11.12
N ALA A 179 -19.96 4.76 -10.60
CA ALA A 179 -21.30 4.69 -10.03
C ALA A 179 -21.42 5.38 -8.65
N GLY A 180 -20.28 5.76 -8.05
CA GLY A 180 -20.19 6.44 -6.77
C GLY A 180 -20.58 5.57 -5.58
N ALA A 181 -20.33 4.25 -5.68
CA ALA A 181 -20.56 3.24 -4.65
C ALA A 181 -19.36 3.07 -3.71
N ASP A 182 -18.14 3.08 -4.24
CA ASP A 182 -16.90 2.95 -3.48
C ASP A 182 -15.86 3.98 -3.92
N VAL A 183 -15.05 4.43 -2.97
CA VAL A 183 -13.92 5.36 -3.19
C VAL A 183 -12.60 4.78 -2.68
N ARG A 184 -12.65 3.62 -2.02
CA ARG A 184 -11.51 2.96 -1.38
C ARG A 184 -10.42 2.63 -2.37
N ALA A 185 -10.79 2.17 -3.56
CA ALA A 185 -9.85 1.75 -4.60
C ALA A 185 -8.84 2.85 -4.98
N ALA A 186 -9.27 4.12 -5.03
CA ALA A 186 -8.38 5.25 -5.25
C ALA A 186 -7.75 5.76 -3.96
N ARG A 187 -8.50 5.76 -2.85
CA ARG A 187 -8.04 6.22 -1.53
C ARG A 187 -6.78 5.48 -1.05
N VAL A 188 -6.69 4.17 -1.28
CA VAL A 188 -5.55 3.35 -0.81
C VAL A 188 -4.24 3.64 -1.54
N LEU A 189 -4.29 4.34 -2.68
CA LEU A 189 -3.13 4.73 -3.48
C LEU A 189 -2.62 6.12 -3.11
N LEU A 190 -3.30 6.84 -2.20
CA LEU A 190 -2.86 8.15 -1.75
C LEU A 190 -1.90 8.02 -0.57
N ASP A 191 -0.94 8.96 -0.50
CA ASP A 191 -0.10 9.11 0.67
C ASP A 191 -0.94 9.32 1.94
N SER A 192 -0.45 8.75 3.04
CA SER A 192 -1.14 8.75 4.33
C SER A 192 -1.47 10.16 4.85
N ALA A 193 -0.63 11.15 4.56
CA ALA A 193 -0.83 12.53 4.97
C ALA A 193 -2.00 13.21 4.22
N GLN A 194 -2.36 12.74 3.03
CA GLN A 194 -3.49 13.29 2.25
C GLN A 194 -4.84 12.67 2.61
N LEU A 195 -4.85 11.58 3.38
CA LEU A 195 -6.08 10.85 3.71
C LEU A 195 -7.09 11.71 4.48
N ALA A 196 -6.62 12.60 5.36
CA ALA A 196 -7.51 13.51 6.10
C ALA A 196 -8.25 14.48 5.17
N GLN A 197 -7.54 15.07 4.19
CA GLN A 197 -8.15 15.95 3.20
C GLN A 197 -9.11 15.17 2.29
N PHE A 198 -8.72 13.97 1.85
CA PHE A 198 -9.57 13.09 1.06
C PHE A 198 -10.87 12.78 1.82
N ASP A 199 -10.79 12.27 3.04
CA ASP A 199 -11.96 11.90 3.84
C ASP A 199 -12.87 13.11 4.10
N GLN A 200 -12.28 14.28 4.40
CA GLN A 200 -13.03 15.53 4.55
C GLN A 200 -13.78 15.92 3.27
N SER A 201 -13.19 15.69 2.09
CA SER A 201 -13.83 15.99 0.80
C SER A 201 -15.14 15.22 0.61
N PHE A 202 -15.23 13.98 1.11
CA PHE A 202 -16.46 13.18 1.01
C PHE A 202 -17.44 13.42 2.16
N ALA A 203 -16.93 13.71 3.36
CA ALA A 203 -17.77 14.03 4.52
C ALA A 203 -18.44 15.40 4.39
N HIS A 204 -17.70 16.41 3.89
CA HIS A 204 -18.15 17.79 3.73
C HIS A 204 -17.69 18.34 2.37
N PRO A 205 -18.31 17.91 1.26
CA PRO A 205 -17.94 18.39 -0.07
C PRO A 205 -18.04 19.91 -0.18
N ALA A 206 -17.00 20.56 -0.70
CA ALA A 206 -16.97 22.01 -0.89
C ALA A 206 -16.22 22.44 -2.16
N ALA A 207 -16.72 23.48 -2.82
CA ALA A 207 -16.09 24.12 -3.99
C ALA A 207 -15.01 25.13 -3.58
N ASP A 208 -14.14 24.77 -2.65
CA ASP A 208 -13.11 25.63 -2.07
C ASP A 208 -11.71 25.44 -2.70
N GLY A 209 -11.65 24.65 -3.78
CA GLY A 209 -10.41 24.29 -4.44
C GLY A 209 -9.57 23.27 -3.67
N ARG A 210 -10.15 22.58 -2.67
CA ARG A 210 -9.47 21.56 -1.86
C ARG A 210 -10.33 20.35 -1.50
N HIS A 211 -11.65 20.51 -1.42
CA HIS A 211 -12.55 19.50 -0.86
C HIS A 211 -13.69 19.10 -1.80
N ALA A 212 -13.49 19.18 -3.11
CA ALA A 212 -14.42 18.66 -4.11
C ALA A 212 -14.08 17.18 -4.44
N PRO A 213 -14.94 16.20 -4.10
CA PRO A 213 -14.79 14.81 -4.53
C PRO A 213 -14.52 14.62 -6.03
N THR A 214 -15.11 15.45 -6.88
CA THR A 214 -14.92 15.40 -8.34
C THR A 214 -13.54 15.86 -8.81
N GLY A 215 -12.76 16.53 -7.93
CA GLY A 215 -11.34 16.80 -8.13
C GLY A 215 -10.46 15.56 -7.88
N TRP A 216 -10.89 14.66 -7.01
CA TRP A 216 -10.17 13.41 -6.73
C TRP A 216 -10.50 12.32 -7.76
N LEU A 217 -11.78 12.14 -8.06
CA LEU A 217 -12.29 10.99 -8.81
C LEU A 217 -13.37 11.42 -9.80
N VAL A 218 -13.55 10.67 -10.89
CA VAL A 218 -14.73 10.81 -11.75
C VAL A 218 -15.86 10.00 -11.14
N ARG A 219 -16.97 10.66 -10.80
CA ARG A 219 -18.13 9.99 -10.21
C ARG A 219 -19.44 10.64 -10.62
N PHE A 220 -20.40 9.81 -11.01
CA PHE A 220 -21.72 10.25 -11.45
C PHE A 220 -22.77 10.09 -10.35
N ASP A 221 -23.91 10.74 -10.51
CA ASP A 221 -25.11 10.47 -9.72
C ASP A 221 -25.84 9.21 -10.24
N PRO A 222 -25.79 8.07 -9.52
CA PRO A 222 -26.37 6.80 -9.96
C PRO A 222 -27.90 6.82 -10.00
N ALA A 223 -28.54 7.80 -9.34
CA ALA A 223 -29.98 8.00 -9.40
C ALA A 223 -30.41 8.60 -10.76
N ARG A 224 -29.49 9.26 -11.47
CA ARG A 224 -29.77 9.97 -12.72
C ARG A 224 -29.05 9.39 -13.93
N THR A 225 -27.87 8.82 -13.75
CA THR A 225 -26.99 8.41 -14.85
C THR A 225 -26.39 7.03 -14.61
N ARG A 226 -26.23 6.27 -15.69
CA ARG A 226 -25.49 5.00 -15.70
C ARG A 226 -24.59 4.93 -16.93
N LEU A 227 -23.51 4.16 -16.83
CA LEU A 227 -22.71 3.78 -18.00
C LEU A 227 -23.59 2.97 -18.97
N ALA A 228 -23.57 3.36 -20.23
CA ALA A 228 -24.19 2.64 -21.34
C ALA A 228 -23.20 1.64 -21.96
N ASP A 229 -21.90 1.93 -21.90
CA ASP A 229 -20.80 1.07 -22.36
C ASP A 229 -19.65 1.12 -21.34
N SER A 230 -19.08 -0.04 -21.02
CA SER A 230 -17.90 -0.14 -20.15
C SER A 230 -16.58 0.11 -20.88
N ARG A 231 -16.59 0.12 -22.22
CA ARG A 231 -15.42 0.39 -23.08
C ARG A 231 -15.13 1.89 -23.19
N ILE A 232 -14.81 2.49 -22.06
CA ILE A 232 -14.50 3.92 -21.93
C ILE A 232 -13.32 4.26 -22.85
N ARG A 233 -13.45 5.33 -23.63
CA ARG A 233 -12.38 5.79 -24.53
C ARG A 233 -11.44 6.72 -23.81
N VAL A 234 -10.14 6.46 -23.92
CA VAL A 234 -9.09 7.19 -23.22
C VAL A 234 -7.94 7.53 -24.17
N GLN A 235 -7.49 8.77 -24.07
CA GLN A 235 -6.23 9.22 -24.66
C GLN A 235 -5.51 10.12 -23.67
N GLY A 236 -4.21 9.91 -23.51
CA GLY A 236 -3.38 10.79 -22.71
C GLY A 236 -1.94 10.34 -22.67
N SER A 237 -1.19 10.98 -21.78
CA SER A 237 0.23 10.72 -21.58
C SER A 237 0.65 10.94 -20.13
N LEU A 238 1.73 10.28 -19.76
CA LEU A 238 2.43 10.47 -18.49
C LEU A 238 3.84 11.00 -18.80
N GLN A 239 4.36 11.85 -17.92
CA GLN A 239 5.73 12.34 -17.97
C GLN A 239 6.30 12.29 -16.56
N ALA A 240 7.50 11.74 -16.41
CA ALA A 240 8.23 11.76 -15.14
C ALA A 240 9.41 12.75 -15.24
N ALA A 241 9.57 13.57 -14.21
CA ALA A 241 10.68 14.51 -14.08
C ALA A 241 11.18 14.54 -12.63
N GLU A 242 12.49 14.58 -12.45
CA GLU A 242 13.08 14.80 -11.13
C GLU A 242 13.11 16.31 -10.85
N THR A 243 12.49 16.74 -9.76
CA THR A 243 12.47 18.16 -9.36
C THR A 243 13.59 18.50 -8.38
N ASP A 244 13.93 17.56 -7.50
CA ASP A 244 15.07 17.63 -6.58
C ASP A 244 15.58 16.22 -6.21
N SER A 245 16.64 16.13 -5.40
CA SER A 245 17.28 14.85 -5.02
C SER A 245 16.40 13.87 -4.21
N ALA A 246 15.25 14.34 -3.73
CA ALA A 246 14.30 13.59 -2.90
C ALA A 246 12.91 13.48 -3.55
N THR A 247 12.59 14.29 -4.57
CA THR A 247 11.26 14.32 -5.20
C THR A 247 11.32 13.93 -6.68
N LEU A 248 10.53 12.92 -7.04
CA LEU A 248 10.15 12.66 -8.43
C LEU A 248 8.72 13.17 -8.66
N GLU A 249 8.51 13.90 -9.74
CA GLU A 249 7.19 14.37 -10.17
C GLU A 249 6.71 13.54 -11.36
N VAL A 250 5.42 13.21 -11.37
CA VAL A 250 4.74 12.65 -12.54
C VAL A 250 3.58 13.56 -12.92
N THR A 251 3.61 14.11 -14.13
CA THR A 251 2.47 14.82 -14.72
C THR A 251 1.66 13.85 -15.57
N ALA A 252 0.34 13.94 -15.48
CA ALA A 252 -0.59 13.14 -16.27
C ALA A 252 -1.64 14.03 -16.90
N ASP A 253 -1.78 14.00 -18.23
CA ASP A 253 -2.87 14.68 -18.95
C ASP A 253 -3.64 13.65 -19.76
N HIS A 254 -4.88 13.38 -19.34
CA HIS A 254 -5.73 12.35 -19.92
C HIS A 254 -7.14 12.88 -20.17
N THR A 255 -7.69 12.52 -21.34
CA THR A 255 -9.08 12.73 -21.70
C THR A 255 -9.81 11.39 -21.73
N PHE A 256 -10.91 11.32 -20.98
CA PHE A 256 -11.80 10.17 -20.84
C PHE A 256 -13.13 10.50 -21.49
N VAL A 257 -13.68 9.59 -22.29
CA VAL A 257 -15.00 9.73 -22.93
C VAL A 257 -15.89 8.55 -22.58
N TYR A 258 -16.91 8.83 -21.79
CA TYR A 258 -17.88 7.89 -21.25
C TYR A 258 -19.15 7.90 -22.09
N ALA A 259 -19.68 6.72 -22.41
CA ALA A 259 -21.02 6.57 -22.95
C ALA A 259 -22.02 6.45 -21.80
N LEU A 260 -22.95 7.40 -21.69
CA LEU A 260 -23.87 7.54 -20.56
C LEU A 260 -25.32 7.51 -21.02
N ARG A 261 -26.19 7.00 -20.16
CA ARG A 261 -27.65 7.01 -20.34
C ARG A 261 -28.38 7.32 -19.04
N ALA A 262 -29.64 7.71 -19.16
CA ALA A 262 -30.48 8.02 -18.01
C ALA A 262 -30.72 6.77 -17.14
N ALA A 263 -30.75 6.97 -15.82
CA ALA A 263 -31.11 5.94 -14.85
C ALA A 263 -32.62 5.96 -14.53
N GLY A 264 -33.15 4.83 -14.08
CA GLY A 264 -34.52 4.75 -13.55
C GLY A 264 -35.64 4.60 -14.60
N LYS A 265 -36.88 4.88 -14.20
CA LYS A 265 -38.11 4.61 -14.98
C LYS A 265 -38.27 5.47 -16.24
N SER A 266 -37.46 6.52 -16.37
CA SER A 266 -37.42 7.42 -17.55
C SER A 266 -36.16 7.18 -18.39
N ALA A 267 -35.55 6.01 -18.29
CA ALA A 267 -34.38 5.65 -19.09
C ALA A 267 -34.74 5.73 -20.58
N SER A 268 -34.18 6.73 -21.25
CA SER A 268 -34.19 6.78 -22.71
C SER A 268 -33.29 5.68 -23.26
N ASP A 269 -33.65 5.12 -24.40
CA ASP A 269 -32.77 4.23 -25.18
C ASP A 269 -31.59 5.00 -25.81
N GLN A 270 -31.57 6.33 -25.70
CA GLN A 270 -30.49 7.17 -26.20
C GLN A 270 -29.30 7.19 -25.24
N THR A 271 -28.12 7.03 -25.83
CA THR A 271 -26.82 7.24 -25.20
C THR A 271 -26.29 8.62 -25.56
N SER A 272 -25.49 9.22 -24.68
CA SER A 272 -24.70 10.43 -24.96
C SER A 272 -23.25 10.22 -24.56
N LEU A 273 -22.33 10.95 -25.21
CA LEU A 273 -20.95 11.00 -24.77
C LEU A 273 -20.75 12.10 -23.73
N PHE A 274 -19.97 11.78 -22.71
CA PHE A 274 -19.52 12.71 -21.68
C PHE A 274 -17.99 12.66 -21.61
N THR A 275 -17.36 13.81 -21.71
CA THR A 275 -15.91 13.96 -21.80
C THR A 275 -15.37 14.59 -20.53
N VAL A 276 -14.29 14.03 -19.99
CA VAL A 276 -13.53 14.57 -18.87
C VAL A 276 -12.06 14.64 -19.25
N ARG A 277 -11.48 15.83 -19.27
CA ARG A 277 -10.03 16.01 -19.30
C ARG A 277 -9.52 16.25 -17.87
N ARG A 278 -8.51 15.49 -17.47
CA ARG A 278 -7.85 15.60 -16.17
C ARG A 278 -6.36 15.82 -16.38
N GLU A 279 -5.85 16.91 -15.85
CA GLU A 279 -4.43 17.15 -15.67
C GLU A 279 -4.10 16.98 -14.18
N LEU A 280 -3.26 16.00 -13.86
CA LEU A 280 -2.90 15.60 -12.50
C LEU A 280 -1.39 15.70 -12.33
N HIS A 281 -0.95 16.25 -11.20
CA HIS A 281 0.47 16.33 -10.85
C HIS A 281 0.70 15.54 -9.57
N PHE A 282 1.54 14.52 -9.65
CA PHE A 282 1.89 13.64 -8.55
C PHE A 282 3.32 13.91 -8.10
N ARG A 283 3.56 13.87 -6.79
CA ARG A 283 4.90 13.83 -6.21
C ARG A 283 5.12 12.48 -5.55
N PHE A 284 6.37 12.02 -5.61
CA PHE A 284 6.83 10.77 -5.03
C PHE A 284 8.14 11.01 -4.30
N ASP A 285 8.18 10.69 -3.02
CA ASP A 285 9.42 10.45 -2.30
C ASP A 285 9.79 8.95 -2.31
N ARG A 286 10.86 8.57 -1.60
CA ARG A 286 11.30 7.16 -1.56
C ARG A 286 10.33 6.24 -0.82
N ASP A 287 9.58 6.76 0.15
CA ASP A 287 8.58 6.00 0.89
C ASP A 287 7.33 5.78 0.04
N ASP A 288 6.87 6.80 -0.70
CA ASP A 288 5.79 6.69 -1.68
C ASP A 288 6.07 5.58 -2.70
N LEU A 289 7.29 5.58 -3.27
CA LEU A 289 7.72 4.54 -4.22
C LEU A 289 7.75 3.15 -3.59
N ARG A 290 8.16 3.03 -2.32
CA ARG A 290 8.21 1.75 -1.60
C ARG A 290 6.82 1.24 -1.23
N LEU A 291 5.90 2.14 -0.92
CA LEU A 291 4.55 1.84 -0.44
C LEU A 291 3.51 1.75 -1.57
N HIS A 292 3.88 2.09 -2.81
CA HIS A 292 2.96 2.20 -3.94
C HIS A 292 1.85 3.23 -3.68
N THR A 293 2.23 4.36 -3.08
CA THR A 293 1.36 5.51 -2.82
C THR A 293 1.83 6.73 -3.62
N ALA A 294 0.95 7.71 -3.77
CA ALA A 294 1.24 8.95 -4.47
C ALA A 294 0.70 10.15 -3.69
N GLN A 295 1.46 11.25 -3.71
CA GLN A 295 0.97 12.55 -3.28
C GLN A 295 0.37 13.27 -4.50
N LEU A 296 -0.95 13.45 -4.54
CA LEU A 296 -1.60 14.23 -5.60
C LEU A 296 -1.60 15.72 -5.19
N VAL A 297 -0.85 16.57 -5.87
CA VAL A 297 -0.68 17.98 -5.47
C VAL A 297 -1.52 18.95 -6.30
N VAL A 298 -1.76 18.63 -7.57
CA VAL A 298 -2.63 19.41 -8.47
C VAL A 298 -3.63 18.48 -9.16
N SER A 299 -4.89 18.93 -9.23
CA SER A 299 -5.93 18.31 -10.05
C SER A 299 -6.72 19.38 -10.81
N TYR A 300 -6.56 19.42 -12.12
CA TYR A 300 -7.32 20.29 -13.00
C TYR A 300 -8.27 19.45 -13.85
N VAL A 301 -9.57 19.69 -13.70
CA VAL A 301 -10.63 18.88 -14.32
C VAL A 301 -11.51 19.77 -15.19
N GLN A 302 -11.68 19.38 -16.45
CA GLN A 302 -12.66 19.97 -17.37
C GLN A 302 -13.64 18.87 -17.77
N ALA A 303 -14.94 19.06 -17.53
CA ALA A 303 -15.93 18.01 -17.73
C ALA A 303 -17.20 18.52 -18.41
N GLY A 304 -17.70 17.81 -19.42
CA GLY A 304 -18.95 18.17 -20.09
C GLY A 304 -19.47 17.08 -21.01
N PRO A 305 -20.75 17.12 -21.42
CA PRO A 305 -21.67 18.26 -21.24
C PRO A 305 -22.26 18.37 -19.82
N LEU A 306 -22.14 19.54 -19.19
CA LEU A 306 -22.70 19.87 -17.87
C LEU A 306 -23.52 21.16 -17.92
N SER A 307 -24.33 21.41 -16.90
CA SER A 307 -24.99 22.71 -16.70
C SER A 307 -24.22 23.50 -15.65
N CYS A 308 -23.72 24.69 -15.99
CA CYS A 308 -22.96 25.52 -15.03
C CYS A 308 -23.78 26.07 -13.85
N ALA A 309 -25.10 26.05 -13.96
CA ALA A 309 -26.02 26.39 -12.87
C ALA A 309 -26.23 25.24 -11.86
N GLU A 310 -25.72 24.03 -12.12
CA GLU A 310 -25.89 22.86 -11.27
C GLU A 310 -24.58 22.52 -10.55
N ASP A 311 -24.66 22.24 -9.24
CA ASP A 311 -23.48 21.92 -8.43
C ASP A 311 -22.83 20.62 -8.91
N SER A 312 -21.53 20.67 -9.21
CA SER A 312 -20.73 19.52 -9.63
C SER A 312 -19.63 19.16 -8.62
N THR A 313 -19.71 19.68 -7.40
CA THR A 313 -18.69 19.51 -6.36
C THR A 313 -18.59 18.06 -5.90
N ASN A 314 -19.71 17.45 -5.51
CA ASN A 314 -19.72 16.10 -4.95
C ASN A 314 -19.83 15.00 -6.02
N ARG A 315 -20.65 15.24 -7.04
CA ARG A 315 -20.91 14.31 -8.14
C ARG A 315 -21.13 15.10 -9.43
N LEU A 316 -20.79 14.48 -10.55
CA LEU A 316 -21.09 15.03 -11.88
C LEU A 316 -22.55 14.71 -12.23
N HIS A 317 -23.23 15.70 -12.80
CA HIS A 317 -24.60 15.59 -13.31
C HIS A 317 -24.63 15.86 -14.83
N PRO A 318 -24.25 14.88 -15.66
CA PRO A 318 -24.24 15.00 -17.10
C PRO A 318 -25.57 15.46 -17.68
N LEU A 319 -25.51 16.38 -18.64
CA LEU A 319 -26.62 16.60 -19.54
C LEU A 319 -26.65 15.44 -20.54
N LEU A 320 -27.80 14.79 -20.67
CA LEU A 320 -28.01 13.63 -21.53
C LEU A 320 -28.74 14.02 -22.83
N ALA A 321 -28.86 13.06 -23.75
CA ALA A 321 -29.43 13.25 -25.08
C ALA A 321 -30.70 14.10 -25.09
N GLY A 322 -30.70 15.14 -25.91
CA GLY A 322 -31.81 16.08 -26.08
C GLY A 322 -31.93 17.16 -25.00
N GLN A 323 -31.17 17.08 -23.91
CA GLN A 323 -31.14 18.11 -22.87
C GLN A 323 -30.29 19.31 -23.29
N THR A 324 -30.58 20.47 -22.70
CA THR A 324 -29.85 21.72 -22.84
C THR A 324 -29.41 22.22 -21.46
N PRO A 325 -28.35 23.03 -21.34
CA PRO A 325 -27.96 23.59 -20.06
C PRO A 325 -29.07 24.48 -19.53
N LYS A 326 -29.23 24.49 -18.20
CA LYS A 326 -30.15 25.43 -17.55
C LYS A 326 -29.56 26.85 -17.67
N PRO A 327 -30.40 27.88 -17.83
CA PRO A 327 -29.92 29.25 -17.80
C PRO A 327 -29.32 29.55 -16.42
N GLY A 328 -28.22 30.32 -16.42
CA GLY A 328 -27.49 30.68 -15.21
C GLY A 328 -26.01 30.31 -15.29
N GLY A 329 -25.26 30.81 -14.32
CA GLY A 329 -23.85 30.52 -14.15
C GLY A 329 -23.57 29.98 -12.75
N PRO A 330 -22.29 29.76 -12.43
CA PRO A 330 -21.91 29.41 -11.08
C PRO A 330 -22.35 30.49 -10.08
N ALA A 331 -22.40 30.11 -8.79
CA ALA A 331 -22.68 31.05 -7.72
C ALA A 331 -21.70 32.23 -7.72
N GLY A 332 -22.17 33.41 -7.31
CA GLY A 332 -21.34 34.60 -7.20
C GLY A 332 -20.16 34.39 -6.26
N THR A 333 -19.00 34.95 -6.62
CA THR A 333 -17.81 34.93 -5.77
C THR A 333 -17.75 36.22 -4.94
N ASP A 334 -17.67 36.09 -3.62
CA ASP A 334 -17.44 37.22 -2.71
C ASP A 334 -15.91 37.47 -2.59
N PRO A 335 -15.38 38.61 -3.05
CA PRO A 335 -13.94 38.91 -2.98
C PRO A 335 -13.45 39.15 -1.54
N TYR A 336 -14.35 39.31 -0.56
CA TYR A 336 -14.01 39.47 0.85
C TYR A 336 -14.08 38.15 1.64
N ALA A 337 -14.70 37.11 1.06
CA ALA A 337 -14.72 35.79 1.68
C ALA A 337 -13.34 35.12 1.57
N THR A 338 -12.83 34.63 2.70
CA THR A 338 -11.57 33.89 2.72
C THR A 338 -11.85 32.40 2.55
N GLY A 339 -11.12 31.74 1.64
CA GLY A 339 -11.14 30.28 1.52
C GLY A 339 -12.12 29.68 0.50
N SER A 340 -12.67 30.46 -0.43
CA SER A 340 -13.45 29.93 -1.56
C SER A 340 -12.65 30.01 -2.87
N ALA A 341 -12.69 28.96 -3.69
CA ALA A 341 -12.15 29.04 -5.05
C ALA A 341 -13.16 29.77 -5.94
N THR A 342 -12.67 30.57 -6.88
CA THR A 342 -13.53 31.18 -7.89
C THR A 342 -14.20 30.09 -8.70
N ALA A 343 -15.53 30.08 -8.72
CA ALA A 343 -16.28 29.13 -9.51
C ALA A 343 -16.18 29.49 -11.00
N LEU A 344 -15.69 28.54 -11.80
CA LEU A 344 -15.46 28.69 -13.23
C LEU A 344 -16.54 27.94 -14.02
N CYS A 345 -16.80 28.39 -15.24
CA CYS A 345 -17.66 27.73 -16.21
C CYS A 345 -17.05 27.91 -17.59
N GLY A 346 -16.92 26.83 -18.35
CA GLY A 346 -16.46 26.85 -19.73
C GLY A 346 -17.59 26.58 -20.72
N SER A 347 -17.38 26.95 -21.99
CA SER A 347 -18.21 26.48 -23.10
C SER A 347 -17.63 25.17 -23.64
N LEU A 348 -18.49 24.16 -23.84
CA LEU A 348 -18.12 22.92 -24.53
C LEU A 348 -18.19 23.16 -26.04
N ALA A 349 -17.03 23.10 -26.69
CA ALA A 349 -16.92 23.27 -28.13
C ALA A 349 -17.78 22.25 -28.89
N THR A 350 -18.52 22.70 -29.90
CA THR A 350 -19.34 21.82 -30.76
C THR A 350 -18.50 20.76 -31.48
N SER A 351 -17.24 21.06 -31.77
CA SER A 351 -16.29 20.10 -32.37
C SER A 351 -15.89 18.94 -31.44
N ALA A 352 -16.08 19.09 -30.13
CA ALA A 352 -15.82 18.05 -29.14
C ALA A 352 -17.02 17.09 -28.97
N GLN A 353 -18.18 17.41 -29.56
CA GLN A 353 -19.38 16.59 -29.49
C GLN A 353 -19.51 15.67 -30.71
N PRO A 354 -20.20 14.52 -30.60
CA PRO A 354 -20.50 13.66 -31.73
C PRO A 354 -21.28 14.40 -32.82
N ARG A 355 -20.95 14.14 -34.09
CA ARG A 355 -21.69 14.63 -35.25
C ARG A 355 -22.72 13.59 -35.66
N VAL A 356 -23.95 13.73 -35.16
CA VAL A 356 -25.06 12.77 -35.38
C VAL A 356 -26.34 13.44 -35.82
#